data_AF-A0A7J2MQ28-F1
#
_entry.id   AF-A0A7J2MQ28-F1
#
_cell.length_a   1.000
_cell.length_b   1.000
_cell.length_c   1.000
_cell.angle_alpha   90.00
_cell.angle_beta   90.00
_cell.angle_gamma   90.00
#
_symmetry.space_group_name_H-M   'P 1'
#
loop_
_entity.id
_entity.type
_entity.pdbx_description
1 polymer ?
#
loop_
_entity_poly.entity_id
_entity_poly.type
_entity_poly.pdbx_seq_one_letter_code
_entity_poly.pdbx_strand_id
1 'polypeptide(L)' 'MKLPVMSGIDVVKTFSKAGWIVVRERGSHIIMEKEGVDMLLTIPKKNEVKRG' A
#
# COMPACT_ATOMS: atom_id res chain seq x y z
N MET A 1 2.29 -9.19 21.08
CA MET A 1 2.25 -7.89 20.36
C MET A 1 1.39 -8.06 19.12
N LYS A 2 0.22 -7.40 19.06
CA LYS A 2 -0.70 -7.47 17.90
C LYS A 2 -0.18 -6.49 16.84
N LEU A 3 0.20 -6.99 15.67
CA LEU A 3 0.38 -6.13 14.50
C LEU A 3 -1.01 -5.56 14.14
N PRO A 4 -1.16 -4.24 13.99
CA PRO A 4 -2.44 -3.66 13.58
C PRO A 4 -2.81 -4.27 12.23
N VAL A 5 -4.02 -4.80 12.14
CA VAL A 5 -4.60 -5.28 10.87
C VAL A 5 -4.91 -4.02 10.05
N MET A 6 -3.88 -3.43 9.44
CA MET A 6 -4.07 -2.33 8.50
C MET A 6 -4.53 -2.92 7.18
N SER A 7 -5.71 -2.49 6.73
CA SER A 7 -6.19 -2.84 5.41
C SER A 7 -5.26 -2.22 4.37
N GLY A 8 -5.13 -2.80 3.17
CA GLY A 8 -4.31 -2.18 2.11
C GLY A 8 -4.70 -0.72 1.82
N ILE A 9 -5.96 -0.34 2.10
CA ILE A 9 -6.47 1.03 2.02
C ILE A 9 -5.84 1.95 3.08
N ASP A 10 -5.64 1.49 4.31
CA ASP A 10 -5.03 2.29 5.38
C ASP A 10 -3.55 2.56 5.09
N VAL A 11 -2.88 1.56 4.51
CA VAL A 11 -1.51 1.68 4.02
C VAL A 11 -1.44 2.74 2.91
N VAL A 12 -2.32 2.66 1.90
CA VAL A 12 -2.40 3.67 0.82
C VAL A 12 -2.65 5.07 1.37
N LYS A 13 -3.57 5.24 2.32
CA LYS A 13 -3.84 6.56 2.94
C LYS A 13 -2.61 7.11 3.66
N THR A 14 -1.85 6.25 4.34
CA THR A 14 -0.65 6.64 5.08
C THR A 14 0.47 7.04 4.12
N PHE A 15 0.72 6.24 3.09
CA PHE A 15 1.71 6.56 2.06
C PHE A 15 1.30 7.79 1.25
N SER A 16 0.00 8.00 1.02
CA SER A 16 -0.51 9.20 0.37
C SER A 16 -0.20 10.48 1.15
N LYS A 17 -0.34 10.45 2.48
CA LYS A 17 0.11 11.55 3.35
C LYS A 17 1.62 11.77 3.32
N ALA A 18 2.40 10.72 3.05
CA ALA A 18 3.86 10.79 2.92
C ALA A 18 4.33 11.25 1.51
N GLY A 19 3.39 11.65 0.64
CA GLY A 19 3.67 12.17 -0.70
C GLY A 19 3.74 11.07 -1.78
N TRP A 20 3.25 9.87 -1.49
CA TRP A 20 3.11 8.83 -2.52
C TRP A 20 1.78 8.98 -3.25
N ILE A 21 1.77 8.71 -4.53
CA ILE A 21 0.63 8.86 -5.42
C ILE A 21 0.31 7.49 -6.00
N VAL A 22 -0.96 7.10 -5.98
CA VAL A 22 -1.40 5.86 -6.64
C VAL A 22 -1.28 6.05 -8.15
N VAL A 23 -0.41 5.27 -8.78
CA VAL A 23 -0.21 5.32 -10.23
C VAL A 23 -0.91 4.19 -10.97
N ARG A 24 -1.15 3.06 -10.29
CA ARG A 24 -1.83 1.92 -10.89
C ARG A 24 -2.47 1.02 -9.85
N GLU A 25 -3.67 0.54 -10.12
CA GLU A 25 -4.28 -0.56 -9.37
C GLU A 25 -4.49 -1.74 -10.30
N ARG A 26 -3.96 -2.92 -9.95
CA ARG A 26 -4.19 -4.17 -10.67
C ARG A 26 -4.69 -5.24 -9.70
N GLY A 27 -5.99 -5.56 -9.82
CA GLY A 27 -6.64 -6.59 -9.02
C GLY A 27 -6.55 -6.28 -7.54
N SER A 28 -5.83 -7.11 -6.78
CA SER A 28 -5.63 -6.91 -5.35
C SER A 28 -4.31 -6.23 -5.00
N HIS A 29 -3.68 -5.50 -5.92
CA HIS A 29 -2.45 -4.75 -5.68
C HIS A 29 -2.59 -3.30 -6.15
N ILE A 30 -2.09 -2.38 -5.34
CA ILE A 30 -2.06 -0.94 -5.59
C ILE A 30 -0.60 -0.54 -5.68
N ILE A 31 -0.20 0.04 -6.81
CA ILE A 31 1.14 0.54 -7.06
C ILE A 31 1.12 2.06 -6.84
N MET A 32 2.03 2.54 -6.01
CA MET A 32 2.25 3.94 -5.74
C MET A 32 3.66 4.36 -6.15
N GLU A 33 3.81 5.58 -6.63
CA GLU A 33 5.08 6.24 -6.92
C GLU A 33 5.21 7.49 -6.06
N LYS A 34 6.45 7.96 -5.86
CA LYS A 34 6.71 9.24 -5.23
C LYS A 34 7.72 9.99 -6.08
N GLU A 35 7.42 11.26 -6.36
CA GLU A 35 8.32 12.11 -7.13
C GLU A 35 9.68 12.21 -6.42
N GLY A 36 10.77 11.99 -7.17
CA GLY A 36 12.13 11.96 -6.64
C GLY A 36 12.54 10.64 -5.96
N VAL A 37 11.66 9.62 -5.95
CA VAL A 37 11.98 8.27 -5.49
C VAL A 37 11.89 7.31 -6.67
N ASP A 38 13.02 6.74 -7.07
CA ASP A 38 13.11 5.76 -8.16
C ASP A 38 12.69 4.35 -7.68
N MET A 39 11.57 4.27 -6.98
CA MET A 39 10.99 3.00 -6.49
C MET A 39 9.48 3.00 -6.60
N LEU A 40 8.96 1.83 -6.99
CA LEU A 40 7.53 1.54 -7.04
C LEU A 40 7.10 0.83 -5.76
N LEU A 41 6.16 1.43 -5.03
CA LEU A 41 5.58 0.85 -3.83
C LEU A 41 4.35 0.01 -4.20
N THR A 42 4.42 -1.31 -4.05
CA THR A 42 3.28 -2.19 -4.31
C THR A 42 2.61 -2.61 -2.99
N ILE A 43 1.36 -2.22 -2.80
CA ILE A 43 0.54 -2.48 -1.62
C ILE A 43 -0.54 -3.52 -1.96
N PRO A 44 -0.60 -4.68 -1.29
CA PRO A 44 -1.70 -5.61 -1.44
C PRO A 44 -3.00 -5.06 -0.80
N LYS A 45 -4.10 -5.07 -1.55
CA LYS A 45 -5.46 -4.64 -1.15
C LYS A 45 -6.22 -5.70 -0.35
N LYS A 46 -5.73 -6.95 -0.26
CA LYS A 46 -6.44 -8.03 0.44
C LYS A 46 -6.52 -7.76 1.94
N ASN A 47 -7.70 -7.98 2.53
CA ASN A 47 -8.01 -7.71 3.94
C ASN A 47 -7.40 -8.70 4.95
N GLU A 48 -6.67 -9.71 4.51
CA GLU A 48 -6.07 -10.67 5.44
C GLU A 48 -4.81 -11.27 4.82
N VAL A 49 -3.68 -10.96 5.43
CA VAL A 49 -2.50 -11.83 5.34
C VAL A 49 -2.83 -13.04 6.21
N LYS A 50 -3.24 -14.15 5.59
CA LYS A 50 -3.34 -15.44 6.30
C LYS A 50 -1.96 -15.77 6.86
N ARG A 51 -1.92 -16.02 8.18
CA ARG A 51 -0.75 -16.55 8.89
C ARG A 51 -0.48 -17.97 8.38
N GLY A 52 0.70 -18.19 7.82
CA GLY A 52 1.33 -19.52 7.76
C GLY A 52 2.08 -19.77 9.06
#